data_AF-A0A4Y9A9F1-F1
#
_entry.id   AF-A0A4Y9A9F1-F1
#
_cell.length_a   1.000
_cell.length_b   1.000
_cell.length_c   1.000
_cell.angle_alpha   90.00
_cell.angle_beta   90.00
_cell.angle_gamma   90.00
#
_symmetry.space_group_name_H-M   'P 1'
#
loop_
_entity.id
_entity.type
_entity.pdbx_description
1 polymer ?
#
loop_
_entity_poly.entity_id
_entity_poly.type
_entity_poly.pdbx_seq_one_letter_code
_entity_poly.pdbx_strand_id
1 'polypeptide(L)' 'MKGFVYQIIVVGIIWTGMAFFFQDMDRISKFIFYATTSWLLFLIVIFVKQLMKRRHHDEDSTTGR' A
#
# COMPACT_ATOMS: atom_id res chain seq x y z
N MET A 1 -11.65 4.75 -7.31
CA MET A 1 -10.46 4.59 -6.43
C MET A 1 -10.77 4.04 -5.03
N LYS A 2 -12.04 3.91 -4.59
CA LYS A 2 -12.38 3.32 -3.27
C LYS A 2 -11.90 1.88 -3.08
N GLY A 3 -12.00 1.02 -4.10
CA GLY A 3 -11.54 -0.38 -4.04
C GLY A 3 -10.03 -0.53 -3.85
N PHE A 4 -9.23 0.26 -4.56
CA PHE A 4 -7.76 0.23 -4.45
C PHE A 4 -7.26 0.65 -3.06
N VAL A 5 -7.88 1.67 -2.47
CA VAL A 5 -7.57 2.11 -1.10
C VAL A 5 -7.89 0.99 -0.10
N TYR A 6 -9.08 0.40 -0.21
CA TYR A 6 -9.50 -0.69 0.67
C TYR A 6 -8.59 -1.91 0.54
N GLN A 7 -8.18 -2.24 -0.69
CA GLN A 7 -7.24 -3.32 -0.96
C GLN A 7 -5.89 -3.07 -0.28
N ILE A 8 -5.33 -1.85 -0.34
CA ILE A 8 -4.07 -1.53 0.33
C ILE A 8 -4.20 -1.64 1.86
N ILE A 9 -5.32 -1.17 2.43
CA ILE A 9 -5.56 -1.25 3.87
C ILE A 9 -5.68 -2.70 4.33
N VAL A 10 -6.50 -3.51 3.64
CA VAL A 10 -6.70 -4.92 3.99
C VAL A 10 -5.41 -5.72 3.83
N VAL A 11 -4.70 -5.55 2.71
CA VAL A 11 -3.42 -6.23 2.48
C VAL A 11 -2.38 -5.76 3.51
N GLY A 12 -2.37 -4.49 3.89
CA GLY A 12 -1.52 -3.96 4.95
C GLY A 12 -1.77 -4.63 6.30
N ILE A 13 -3.04 -4.80 6.71
CA ILE A 13 -3.40 -5.47 7.97
C ILE A 13 -2.97 -6.94 7.96
N ILE A 14 -3.27 -7.66 6.88
CA ILE A 14 -2.88 -9.07 6.73
C ILE A 14 -1.36 -9.22 6.76
N TRP A 15 -0.65 -8.31 6.06
CA TRP A 15 0.81 -8.28 6.05
C TRP A 15 1.39 -7.98 7.44
N THR A 16 0.82 -7.04 8.21
CA THR A 16 1.25 -6.77 9.59
C THR A 16 1.05 -7.98 10.50
N GLY A 17 -0.04 -8.73 10.32
CA GLY A 17 -0.23 -10.03 11.00
C GLY A 17 0.89 -11.01 10.66
N MET A 18 1.19 -11.18 9.36
CA MET A 18 2.30 -12.04 8.90
C MET A 18 3.67 -11.55 9.41
N ALA A 19 3.87 -10.25 9.51
CA ALA A 19 5.11 -9.64 10.01
C ALA A 19 5.34 -9.95 11.50
N PHE A 20 4.27 -10.00 12.30
CA PHE A 20 4.36 -10.37 13.73
C PHE A 20 4.81 -11.82 13.93
N PHE A 21 4.33 -12.74 13.08
CA PHE A 21 4.71 -14.16 13.12
C PHE A 21 5.98 -14.48 12.33
N PHE A 22 6.69 -13.48 11.80
CA PHE A 22 7.86 -13.69 10.95
C PHE A 22 9.01 -14.44 11.64
N GLN A 23 9.16 -14.28 12.97
CA GLN A 23 10.24 -14.95 13.71
C GLN A 23 10.10 -16.48 13.70
N ASP A 24 8.87 -16.98 13.83
CA ASP A 24 8.57 -18.43 13.87
C ASP A 24 8.29 -19.05 12.49
N MET A 25 8.41 -18.26 11.42
CA MET A 25 8.09 -18.73 10.07
C MET A 25 9.19 -19.59 9.43
N ASP A 26 8.75 -20.67 8.80
CA ASP A 26 9.55 -21.55 7.97
C ASP A 26 10.14 -20.81 6.75
N ARG A 27 11.16 -21.40 6.11
CA ARG A 27 11.96 -20.75 5.06
C ARG A 27 11.10 -20.33 3.87
N ILE A 28 10.09 -21.14 3.51
CA ILE A 28 9.16 -20.84 2.41
C ILE A 28 8.28 -19.64 2.75
N SER A 29 7.74 -19.58 3.97
CA SER A 29 6.89 -18.47 4.41
C SER A 29 7.64 -17.15 4.46
N LYS A 30 8.93 -17.17 4.87
CA LYS A 30 9.80 -15.98 4.80
C LYS A 30 10.00 -15.49 3.37
N PHE A 31 10.13 -16.39 2.39
CA PHE A 31 10.27 -16.01 0.99
C PHE A 31 9.02 -15.31 0.46
N ILE A 32 7.83 -15.85 0.77
CA ILE A 32 6.54 -15.26 0.43
C ILE A 32 6.36 -13.90 1.12
N PHE A 33 6.82 -13.77 2.37
CA PHE A 33 6.81 -12.51 3.09
C PHE A 33 7.65 -11.44 2.37
N TYR A 34 8.87 -11.76 1.94
CA TYR A 34 9.70 -10.81 1.19
C TYR A 34 9.09 -10.43 -0.16
N ALA A 35 8.55 -11.39 -0.90
CA ALA A 35 7.87 -11.12 -2.17
C ALA A 35 6.65 -10.21 -1.98
N THR A 36 5.84 -10.49 -0.95
CA THR A 36 4.66 -9.68 -0.59
C THR A 36 5.07 -8.29 -0.12
N THR A 37 6.14 -8.17 0.68
CA THR A 37 6.66 -6.88 1.16
C THR A 37 7.16 -6.01 0.00
N SER A 38 7.86 -6.61 -0.96
CA SER A 38 8.31 -5.92 -2.17
C SER A 38 7.12 -5.39 -2.98
N TRP A 39 6.09 -6.22 -3.15
CA TRP A 39 4.85 -5.82 -3.84
C TRP A 39 4.07 -4.74 -3.08
N LEU A 40 4.01 -4.83 -1.75
CA LEU A 40 3.33 -3.87 -0.88
C LEU A 40 4.00 -2.49 -0.93
N LEU A 41 5.33 -2.44 -0.86
CA LEU A 41 6.10 -1.21 -1.01
C LEU A 41 5.83 -0.54 -2.36
N PHE A 42 5.76 -1.33 -3.43
CA PHE A 42 5.44 -0.81 -4.75
C PHE A 42 4.03 -0.18 -4.81
N LEU A 43 3.03 -0.85 -4.23
CA LEU A 43 1.66 -0.32 -4.14
C LEU A 43 1.59 0.97 -3.33
N ILE A 44 2.31 1.05 -2.22
CA ILE A 44 2.38 2.27 -1.39
C ILE A 44 2.97 3.44 -2.18
N VAL A 45 4.04 3.23 -2.93
CA VAL A 45 4.66 4.29 -3.75
C VAL A 45 3.68 4.82 -4.80
N ILE A 46 3.00 3.93 -5.52
CA ILE A 46 1.97 4.32 -6.49
C ILE A 46 0.84 5.08 -5.80
N PHE A 47 0.40 4.60 -4.64
CA PHE A 47 -0.67 5.22 -3.88
C PHE A 47 -0.31 6.65 -3.44
N VAL A 48 0.87 6.84 -2.87
CA VAL A 48 1.38 8.16 -2.46
C VAL A 48 1.49 9.08 -3.67
N LYS A 49 2.05 8.60 -4.79
CA LYS A 49 2.16 9.38 -6.03
C LYS A 49 0.78 9.80 -6.56
N GLN A 50 -0.21 8.91 -6.48
CA GLN A 50 -1.57 9.18 -6.90
C GLN A 50 -2.31 10.14 -5.96
N LEU A 51 -2.06 10.04 -4.64
CA LEU A 51 -2.58 10.96 -3.63
C LEU A 51 -2.00 12.39 -3.83
N MET A 52 -0.70 12.48 -4.12
CA MET A 52 -0.02 13.75 -4.41
C MET A 52 -0.57 14.38 -5.70
N LYS A 53 -0.77 13.57 -6.75
CA LYS A 53 -1.38 14.03 -8.01
C LYS A 53 -2.83 14.50 -7.85
N ARG A 54 -3.61 13.86 -6.96
CA ARG A 54 -4.99 14.29 -6.66
C ARG A 54 -5.02 15.65 -5.97
N ARG A 55 -4.15 15.90 -4.99
CA ARG A 55 -4.08 17.21 -4.32
C ARG A 55 -3.85 18.38 -5.29
N HIS A 56 -3.02 18.17 -6.31
CA HIS A 56 -2.73 19.20 -7.30
C HIS A 56 -3.91 19.51 -8.25
N HIS A 57 -4.89 18.60 -8.36
CA HIS A 57 -6.05 18.78 -9.24
C HIS A 57 -7.19 19.54 -8.55
N ASP A 58 -7.27 19.47 -7.21
CA ASP A 58 -8.30 20.17 -6.44
C ASP A 58 -7.97 21.68 -6.32
N GLU A 59 -6.69 22.06 -6.22
CA GLU A 59 -6.25 23.47 -6.11
C GLU A 59 -6.47 24.30 -7.39
N ASP A 60 -6.49 23.65 -8.56
CA ASP A 60 -6.73 24.33 -9.84
C ASP A 60 -8.23 24.62 -10.09
N SER A 61 -9.12 23.95 -9.34
CA SER A 61 -10.57 24.13 -9.48
C SER A 61 -11.15 25.31 -8.69
N THR A 62 -10.41 25.85 -7.71
CA THR A 62 -10.86 26.97 -6.86
C THR A 62 -10.37 28.34 -7.31
N THR A 63 -9.40 28.42 -8.22
CA THR A 63 -8.83 29.69 -8.72
C THR A 63 -9.58 30.23 -9.95
N GLY A 64 -10.53 29.46 -10.49
CA GLY A 64 -11.32 29.81 -11.68
C GLY A 64 -12.74 30.34 -11.39
N ARG A 65 -12.96 31.10 -10.31
CA ARG A 65 -14.22 31.84 -10.08
C ARG A 65 -13.95 33.33 -9.87
#